data_AF-A0AAD7Y9F2-F1
#
_entry.id   AF-A0AAD7Y9F2-F1
#
_cell.length_a   1.000
_cell.length_b   1.000
_cell.length_c   1.000
_cell.angle_alpha   90.00
_cell.angle_beta   90.00
_cell.angle_gamma   90.00
#
_symmetry.space_group_name_H-M   'P 1'
#
loop_
_entity.id
_entity.type
_entity.pdbx_description
1 polymer ?
#
loop_
_entity_poly.entity_id
_entity_poly.type
_entity_poly.pdbx_seq_one_letter_code
_entity_poly.pdbx_strand_id
1 'polypeptide(L)'
;MSQPQSLTTAKKNCTKTCVKTVRNITTTRRNKRFALNSPPETAPAATSEDVRSIVQEVIKTELAIMLQQINCTIVNTVNRELAPIHKDIEDLKKSLNFHTTEFDAFKSEHDELKNTMRDLKGDNMKLQTTVVDLSQRLNYLEQHVRANNLELQCLPENKQENLYTVVRHLGSVVGCEIKDSDISHCTRIAKLNTSNARPRSIVIQFASARIRDQLMASVIEYT
;
A
#
# COMPACT_ATOMS: atom_id res chain seq x y z
N MET A 1 -22.38 35.77 -21.74
CA MET A 1 -23.36 35.97 -20.66
C MET A 1 -22.59 36.47 -19.45
N SER A 2 -22.38 37.77 -19.35
CA SER A 2 -23.22 38.74 -18.62
C SER A 2 -22.72 38.96 -17.18
N GLN A 3 -21.92 40.00 -16.99
CA GLN A 3 -22.07 40.92 -15.84
C GLN A 3 -23.36 41.76 -16.06
N PRO A 4 -23.87 42.69 -15.18
CA PRO A 4 -23.18 43.42 -14.09
C PRO A 4 -24.05 43.88 -12.88
N GLN A 5 -23.49 44.83 -12.08
CA GLN A 5 -24.10 45.90 -11.23
C GLN A 5 -24.29 45.59 -9.73
N SER A 6 -23.79 46.33 -8.72
CA SER A 6 -23.49 47.76 -8.40
C SER A 6 -24.58 48.45 -7.56
N LEU A 7 -24.22 49.08 -6.41
CA LEU A 7 -24.86 50.22 -5.71
C LEU A 7 -23.96 50.61 -4.51
N THR A 8 -23.12 51.67 -4.52
CA THR A 8 -23.32 53.12 -4.29
C THR A 8 -24.15 53.56 -3.06
N THR A 9 -23.50 54.33 -2.17
CA THR A 9 -24.08 55.56 -1.56
C THR A 9 -23.00 56.59 -1.27
N ALA A 10 -23.30 57.85 -1.62
CA ALA A 10 -22.48 59.06 -1.51
C ALA A 10 -23.11 60.10 -0.58
N LYS A 11 -22.31 61.05 -0.05
CA LYS A 11 -22.65 62.43 0.40
C LYS A 11 -21.38 63.10 0.96
N LYS A 12 -21.07 64.40 0.87
CA LYS A 12 -21.45 65.55 0.02
C LYS A 12 -20.50 66.72 0.41
N ASN A 13 -19.86 67.31 -0.60
CA ASN A 13 -19.23 68.64 -0.81
C ASN A 13 -19.23 69.75 0.27
N CYS A 14 -18.20 70.63 0.26
CA CYS A 14 -18.32 72.06 -0.14
C CYS A 14 -16.96 72.80 -0.24
N THR A 15 -16.75 73.53 -1.35
CA THR A 15 -15.64 74.44 -1.67
C THR A 15 -15.99 75.89 -1.38
N LYS A 16 -15.02 76.75 -0.99
CA LYS A 16 -15.03 78.20 -1.26
C LYS A 16 -13.62 78.81 -1.33
N THR A 17 -13.34 79.44 -2.48
CA THR A 17 -12.29 80.44 -2.76
C THR A 17 -12.86 81.86 -2.61
N CYS A 18 -12.07 82.86 -2.18
CA CYS A 18 -12.08 84.22 -2.76
C CYS A 18 -10.95 85.16 -2.27
N VAL A 19 -10.24 85.70 -3.26
CA VAL A 19 -9.40 86.89 -3.46
C VAL A 19 -9.71 88.15 -2.62
N LYS A 20 -8.66 88.92 -2.21
CA LYS A 20 -8.56 90.43 -2.22
C LYS A 20 -7.06 90.87 -2.24
N THR A 21 -6.51 91.44 -3.32
CA THR A 21 -6.44 92.86 -3.79
C THR A 21 -5.14 93.59 -3.40
N VAL A 22 -4.39 94.01 -4.44
CA VAL A 22 -3.16 94.84 -4.45
C VAL A 22 -3.48 96.33 -4.27
N ARG A 23 -2.61 97.09 -3.57
CA ARG A 23 -2.33 98.51 -3.88
C ARG A 23 -0.86 98.87 -3.62
N ASN A 24 -0.19 99.33 -4.67
CA ASN A 24 1.11 100.00 -4.64
C ASN A 24 0.95 101.48 -4.27
N ILE A 25 1.87 102.01 -3.46
CA ILE A 25 2.15 103.45 -3.37
C ILE A 25 3.67 103.64 -3.34
N THR A 26 4.19 104.31 -4.36
CA THR A 26 5.59 104.74 -4.48
C THR A 26 5.72 106.15 -3.91
N THR A 27 6.65 106.35 -2.98
CA THR A 27 7.15 107.70 -2.64
C THR A 27 8.67 107.67 -2.59
N THR A 28 9.26 108.32 -3.58
CA THR A 28 10.68 108.65 -3.74
C THR A 28 11.14 109.59 -2.62
N ARG A 29 12.18 109.20 -1.88
CA ARG A 29 12.92 110.10 -0.99
C ARG A 29 14.40 110.15 -1.38
N ARG A 30 14.83 111.40 -1.63
CA ARG A 30 16.14 111.86 -2.10
C ARG A 30 17.36 111.13 -1.52
N ASN A 31 18.34 110.92 -2.39
CA ASN A 31 19.73 110.57 -2.08
C ASN A 31 20.35 111.61 -1.14
N LYS A 32 20.82 111.15 0.03
CA LYS A 32 21.73 111.91 0.89
C LYS A 32 23.16 111.58 0.43
N ARG A 33 23.92 112.61 0.04
CA ARG A 33 25.30 112.48 -0.48
C ARG A 33 26.20 111.79 0.55
N PHE A 34 27.00 110.84 0.08
CA PHE A 34 28.10 110.24 0.84
C PHE A 34 29.19 111.28 1.12
N ALA A 35 29.69 111.29 2.35
CA ALA A 35 30.91 112.01 2.69
C ALA A 35 32.11 111.22 2.16
N LEU A 36 32.98 111.90 1.40
CA LEU A 36 34.30 111.39 1.05
C LEU A 36 35.13 111.30 2.33
N ASN A 37 35.62 110.09 2.62
CA ASN A 37 36.50 109.70 3.73
C ASN A 37 35.77 109.18 4.99
N SER A 38 35.23 107.98 4.89
CA SER A 38 35.13 107.04 6.02
C SER A 38 35.11 105.62 5.43
N PRO A 39 35.79 104.63 6.03
CA PRO A 39 35.95 103.31 5.42
C PRO A 39 34.73 102.41 5.63
N PRO A 40 34.20 101.76 4.58
CA PRO A 40 33.34 100.59 4.77
C PRO A 40 33.71 99.45 3.80
N GLU A 41 33.45 98.18 4.05
CA GLU A 41 33.04 97.41 5.22
C GLU A 41 33.27 95.95 4.78
N THR A 42 33.78 95.12 5.67
CA THR A 42 34.13 93.72 5.42
C THR A 42 32.90 92.95 4.89
N ALA A 43 33.13 91.99 3.99
CA ALA A 43 32.11 91.11 3.41
C ALA A 43 31.09 90.59 4.44
N PRO A 44 29.80 90.42 4.09
CA PRO A 44 28.79 89.98 5.04
C PRO A 44 29.16 88.60 5.58
N ALA A 45 29.46 88.54 6.88
CA ALA A 45 29.65 87.28 7.58
C ALA A 45 28.33 86.50 7.55
N ALA A 46 28.40 85.23 7.16
CA ALA A 46 27.25 84.32 7.11
C ALA A 46 26.44 84.40 8.41
N THR A 47 25.12 84.57 8.31
CA THR A 47 24.26 84.64 9.50
C THR A 47 24.03 83.24 10.08
N SER A 48 23.85 83.12 11.40
CA SER A 48 23.68 81.80 12.06
C SER A 48 22.45 81.02 11.55
N GLU A 49 21.45 81.72 11.03
CA GLU A 49 20.21 81.13 10.50
C GLU A 49 20.43 80.44 9.15
N ASP A 50 21.27 81.03 8.27
CA ASP A 50 21.64 80.43 6.98
C ASP A 50 22.44 79.14 7.18
N VAL A 51 23.38 79.17 8.12
CA VAL A 51 24.17 77.99 8.51
C VAL A 51 23.25 76.89 9.07
N ARG A 52 22.24 77.25 9.88
CA ARG A 52 21.27 76.30 10.44
C ARG A 52 20.40 75.66 9.37
N SER A 53 19.94 76.44 8.38
CA SER A 53 19.15 75.94 7.26
C SER A 53 19.95 74.95 6.41
N ILE A 54 21.19 75.30 6.05
CA ILE A 54 22.07 74.44 5.26
C ILE A 54 22.35 73.12 6.01
N VAL A 55 22.67 73.20 7.30
CA VAL A 55 22.92 71.99 8.12
C VAL A 55 21.67 71.12 8.23
N GLN A 56 20.49 71.72 8.38
CA GLN A 56 19.23 70.97 8.51
C GLN A 56 18.78 70.32 7.19
N GLU A 57 19.09 70.93 6.06
CA GLU A 57 18.86 70.37 4.72
C GLU A 57 19.81 69.20 4.46
N VAL A 58 21.11 69.36 4.74
CA VAL A 58 22.12 68.29 4.61
C VAL A 58 21.78 67.09 5.49
N ILE A 59 21.36 67.30 6.75
CA ILE A 59 20.97 66.20 7.64
C ILE A 59 19.72 65.48 7.12
N LYS A 60 18.74 66.20 6.56
CA LYS A 60 17.54 65.58 5.96
C LYS A 60 17.87 64.77 4.72
N THR A 61 18.71 65.30 3.83
CA THR A 61 19.13 64.56 2.63
C THR A 61 19.91 63.32 3.01
N GLU A 62 20.83 63.42 3.97
CA GLU A 62 21.65 62.28 4.39
C GLU A 62 20.82 61.20 5.11
N LEU A 63 19.85 61.60 5.95
CA LEU A 63 18.89 60.66 6.56
C LEU A 63 18.01 59.99 5.51
N ALA A 64 17.58 60.71 4.48
CA ALA A 64 16.77 60.15 3.40
C ALA A 64 17.58 59.13 2.57
N ILE A 65 18.83 59.46 2.24
CA ILE A 65 19.76 58.55 1.54
C ILE A 65 20.02 57.31 2.41
N MET A 66 20.31 57.49 3.69
CA MET A 66 20.54 56.39 4.63
C MET A 66 19.30 55.48 4.76
N LEU A 67 18.11 56.05 4.89
CA LEU A 67 16.86 55.29 4.99
C LEU A 67 16.56 54.53 3.69
N GLN A 68 16.81 55.15 2.54
CA GLN A 68 16.68 54.51 1.24
C GLN A 68 17.68 53.35 1.09
N GLN A 69 18.90 53.53 1.57
CA GLN A 69 19.96 52.53 1.52
C GLN A 69 19.67 51.34 2.47
N ILE A 70 19.12 51.61 3.65
CA ILE A 70 18.63 50.58 4.59
C ILE A 70 17.49 49.79 3.94
N ASN A 71 16.48 50.47 3.38
CA ASN A 71 15.36 49.80 2.72
C ASN A 71 15.84 48.92 1.55
N CYS A 72 16.76 49.44 0.73
CA CYS A 72 17.33 48.69 -0.38
C CYS A 72 18.10 47.45 0.12
N THR A 73 18.91 47.61 1.18
CA THR A 73 19.68 46.52 1.76
C THR A 73 18.77 45.43 2.37
N ILE A 74 17.71 45.82 3.07
CA ILE A 74 16.73 44.88 3.64
C ILE A 74 16.04 44.09 2.53
N VAL A 75 15.51 44.78 1.51
CA VAL A 75 14.82 44.13 0.39
C VAL A 75 15.75 43.17 -0.35
N ASN A 76 16.99 43.58 -0.61
CA ASN A 76 17.97 42.73 -1.30
C ASN A 76 18.34 41.49 -0.47
N THR A 77 18.53 41.66 0.84
CA THR A 77 18.86 40.54 1.74
C THR A 77 17.69 39.58 1.83
N VAL A 78 16.47 40.07 2.05
CA VAL A 78 15.26 39.25 2.12
C VAL A 78 15.02 38.49 0.82
N ASN A 79 15.13 39.13 -0.34
CA ASN A 79 14.97 38.46 -1.63
C ASN A 79 16.05 37.41 -1.86
N ARG A 80 17.30 37.68 -1.46
CA ARG A 80 18.42 36.73 -1.58
C ARG A 80 18.19 35.47 -0.75
N GLU A 81 17.68 35.60 0.47
CA GLU A 81 17.42 34.45 1.34
C GLU A 81 16.09 33.74 1.01
N LEU A 82 15.06 34.45 0.51
CA LEU A 82 13.78 33.84 0.14
C LEU A 82 13.82 33.07 -1.19
N ALA A 83 14.66 33.47 -2.14
CA ALA A 83 14.80 32.79 -3.43
C ALA A 83 15.18 31.30 -3.31
N PRO A 84 16.21 30.88 -2.54
CA PRO A 84 16.53 29.47 -2.36
C PRO A 84 15.44 28.73 -1.61
N ILE A 85 14.80 29.34 -0.60
CA ILE A 85 13.68 28.73 0.13
C ILE A 85 12.51 28.42 -0.81
N HIS A 86 12.17 29.34 -1.71
CA HIS A 86 11.12 29.11 -2.70
C HIS A 86 11.46 27.93 -3.63
N LYS A 87 12.73 27.85 -4.04
CA LYS A 87 13.21 26.74 -4.86
C LYS A 87 13.12 25.40 -4.13
N ASP A 88 13.56 25.35 -2.86
CA ASP A 88 13.50 24.15 -2.04
C ASP A 88 12.04 23.69 -1.81
N ILE A 89 11.11 24.63 -1.60
CA ILE A 89 9.67 24.35 -1.51
C ILE A 89 9.13 23.76 -2.81
N GLU A 90 9.56 24.28 -3.96
CA GLU A 90 9.12 23.79 -5.26
C GLU A 90 9.68 22.40 -5.56
N ASP A 91 10.93 22.13 -5.19
CA ASP A 91 11.55 20.82 -5.34
C ASP A 91 10.95 19.80 -4.35
N LEU A 92 10.63 20.21 -3.12
CA LEU A 92 9.84 19.41 -2.18
C LEU A 92 8.46 19.07 -2.72
N LYS A 93 7.77 20.02 -3.35
CA LYS A 93 6.46 19.79 -3.96
C LYS A 93 6.53 18.75 -5.08
N LYS A 94 7.58 18.80 -5.92
CA LYS A 94 7.81 17.78 -6.96
C LYS A 94 8.05 16.41 -6.34
N SER A 95 8.91 16.33 -5.34
CA SER A 95 9.21 15.08 -4.62
C SER A 95 7.97 14.49 -3.97
N LEU A 96 7.14 15.32 -3.31
CA LEU A 96 5.89 14.87 -2.68
C LEU A 96 4.88 14.34 -3.70
N ASN A 97 4.73 15.03 -4.83
CA ASN A 97 3.86 14.55 -5.91
C ASN A 97 4.33 13.22 -6.46
N PHE A 98 5.63 13.06 -6.70
CA PHE A 98 6.22 11.80 -7.13
C PHE A 98 5.97 10.67 -6.11
N HIS A 99 6.21 10.93 -4.82
CA HIS A 99 5.95 9.94 -3.78
C HIS A 99 4.46 9.61 -3.64
N THR A 100 3.56 10.57 -3.86
CA THR A 100 2.11 10.33 -3.84
C THR A 100 1.70 9.41 -4.99
N THR A 101 2.20 9.64 -6.21
CA THR A 101 1.91 8.77 -7.35
C THR A 101 2.45 7.35 -7.15
N GLU A 102 3.67 7.22 -6.64
CA GLU A 102 4.26 5.91 -6.32
C GLU A 102 3.48 5.19 -5.21
N PHE A 103 3.02 5.93 -4.21
CA PHE A 103 2.23 5.37 -3.11
C PHE A 103 0.86 4.86 -3.60
N ASP A 104 0.21 5.60 -4.50
CA ASP A 104 -1.06 5.19 -5.10
C ASP A 104 -0.88 3.93 -5.97
N ALA A 105 0.20 3.86 -6.76
CA ALA A 105 0.54 2.67 -7.54
C ALA A 105 0.81 1.45 -6.64
N PHE A 106 1.64 1.63 -5.61
CA PHE A 106 1.94 0.58 -4.63
C PHE A 106 0.69 0.08 -3.92
N LYS A 107 -0.23 0.98 -3.56
CA LYS A 107 -1.51 0.62 -2.95
C LYS A 107 -2.38 -0.21 -3.90
N SER A 108 -2.43 0.16 -5.18
CA SER A 108 -3.14 -0.61 -6.21
C SER A 108 -2.58 -2.03 -6.34
N GLU A 109 -1.26 -2.16 -6.47
CA GLU A 109 -0.59 -3.48 -6.54
C GLU A 109 -0.83 -4.31 -5.28
N HIS A 110 -0.82 -3.69 -4.11
CA HIS A 110 -1.12 -4.36 -2.85
C HIS A 110 -2.55 -4.92 -2.81
N ASP A 111 -3.52 -4.13 -3.27
CA ASP A 111 -4.93 -4.57 -3.34
C ASP A 111 -5.12 -5.70 -4.35
N GLU A 112 -4.44 -5.65 -5.50
CA GLU A 112 -4.42 -6.74 -6.50
C GLU A 112 -3.79 -8.02 -5.93
N LEU A 113 -2.64 -7.91 -5.28
CA LEU A 113 -1.97 -9.03 -4.62
C LEU A 113 -2.85 -9.65 -3.53
N LYS A 114 -3.54 -8.81 -2.75
CA LYS A 114 -4.45 -9.27 -1.70
C LYS A 114 -5.66 -10.02 -2.27
N ASN A 115 -6.18 -9.57 -3.42
CA ASN A 115 -7.28 -10.25 -4.10
C ASN A 115 -6.83 -11.59 -4.68
N THR A 116 -5.72 -11.63 -5.42
CA THR A 116 -5.17 -12.88 -5.97
C THR A 116 -4.84 -13.88 -4.87
N MET A 117 -4.29 -13.44 -3.73
CA MET A 117 -4.04 -14.31 -2.59
C MET A 117 -5.33 -14.88 -1.98
N ARG A 118 -6.41 -14.09 -1.93
CA ARG A 118 -7.72 -14.55 -1.46
C ARG A 118 -8.28 -15.62 -2.40
N ASP A 119 -8.19 -15.39 -3.70
CA ASP A 119 -8.68 -16.32 -4.73
C ASP A 119 -7.89 -17.63 -4.71
N LEU A 120 -6.55 -17.56 -4.69
CA LEU A 120 -5.67 -18.71 -4.57
C LEU A 120 -5.95 -19.53 -3.30
N LYS A 121 -6.19 -18.86 -2.17
CA LYS A 121 -6.55 -19.54 -0.92
C LYS A 121 -7.90 -20.23 -1.04
N GLY A 122 -8.88 -19.58 -1.66
CA GLY A 122 -10.20 -20.14 -1.91
C GLY A 122 -10.15 -21.39 -2.80
N ASP A 123 -9.40 -21.33 -3.89
CA ASP A 123 -9.24 -22.46 -4.81
C ASP A 123 -8.45 -23.60 -4.19
N ASN A 124 -7.41 -23.31 -3.40
CA ASN A 124 -6.68 -24.33 -2.64
C ASN A 124 -7.61 -25.08 -1.67
N MET A 125 -8.48 -24.37 -0.95
CA MET A 125 -9.48 -25.00 -0.08
C MET A 125 -10.43 -25.93 -0.87
N LYS A 126 -10.96 -25.47 -2.02
CA LYS A 126 -11.82 -26.31 -2.88
C LYS A 126 -11.09 -27.55 -3.37
N LEU A 127 -9.84 -27.40 -3.80
CA LEU A 127 -9.00 -28.51 -4.26
C LEU A 127 -8.74 -29.51 -3.14
N GLN A 128 -8.39 -29.05 -1.94
CA GLN A 128 -8.20 -29.92 -0.78
C GLN A 128 -9.48 -30.70 -0.45
N THR A 129 -10.64 -30.04 -0.43
CA THR A 129 -11.92 -30.71 -0.22
C THR A 129 -12.18 -31.78 -1.29
N THR A 130 -11.94 -31.45 -2.56
CA THR A 130 -12.11 -32.39 -3.67
C THR A 130 -11.19 -33.60 -3.55
N VAL A 131 -9.93 -33.38 -3.16
CA VAL A 131 -8.95 -34.46 -2.93
C VAL A 131 -9.40 -35.39 -1.82
N VAL A 132 -9.93 -34.85 -0.71
CA VAL A 132 -10.46 -35.66 0.39
C VAL A 132 -11.66 -36.49 -0.06
N ASP A 133 -12.63 -35.87 -0.75
CA ASP A 133 -13.82 -36.56 -1.26
C ASP A 133 -13.45 -37.69 -2.23
N LEU A 134 -12.59 -37.40 -3.21
CA LEU A 134 -12.12 -38.41 -4.17
C LEU A 134 -11.35 -39.54 -3.49
N SER A 135 -10.54 -39.23 -2.47
CA SER A 135 -9.81 -40.25 -1.70
C SER A 135 -10.76 -41.16 -0.93
N GLN A 136 -11.82 -40.60 -0.34
CA GLN A 136 -12.86 -41.37 0.34
C GLN A 136 -13.63 -42.26 -0.64
N ARG A 137 -14.01 -41.72 -1.80
CA ARG A 137 -14.70 -42.47 -2.84
C ARG A 137 -13.83 -43.59 -3.42
N LEU A 138 -12.54 -43.35 -3.63
CA LEU A 138 -11.59 -44.36 -4.06
C LEU A 138 -11.47 -45.47 -3.02
N ASN A 139 -11.32 -45.12 -1.74
CA ASN A 139 -11.26 -46.10 -0.65
C ASN A 139 -12.54 -46.95 -0.60
N TYR A 140 -13.72 -46.33 -0.72
CA TYR A 140 -14.98 -47.05 -0.79
C TYR A 140 -15.02 -48.04 -1.96
N LEU A 141 -14.61 -47.63 -3.16
CA LEU A 141 -14.56 -48.51 -4.33
C LEU A 141 -13.56 -49.66 -4.15
N GLU A 142 -12.39 -49.39 -3.59
CA GLU A 142 -11.40 -50.43 -3.29
C GLU A 142 -11.92 -51.45 -2.26
N GLN A 143 -12.57 -50.97 -1.20
CA GLN A 143 -13.23 -51.85 -0.22
C GLN A 143 -14.34 -52.68 -0.88
N HIS A 144 -15.13 -52.06 -1.76
CA HIS A 144 -16.19 -52.74 -2.49
C HIS A 144 -15.64 -53.85 -3.40
N VAL A 145 -14.54 -53.60 -4.13
CA VAL A 145 -13.90 -54.63 -4.97
C VAL A 145 -13.33 -55.77 -4.12
N ARG A 146 -12.87 -55.49 -2.90
CA ARG A 146 -12.36 -56.48 -1.95
C ARG A 146 -13.44 -57.05 -1.04
N ALA A 147 -14.71 -56.69 -1.22
CA ALA A 147 -15.81 -57.09 -0.34
C ALA A 147 -16.14 -58.59 -0.43
N ASN A 148 -15.63 -59.31 -1.41
CA ASN A 148 -15.76 -60.78 -1.46
C ASN A 148 -14.44 -61.49 -1.16
N ASN A 149 -13.40 -60.74 -0.79
CA ASN A 149 -12.09 -61.31 -0.57
C ASN A 149 -11.90 -61.74 0.87
N LEU A 150 -11.16 -62.83 1.05
CA LEU A 150 -10.71 -63.32 2.33
C LEU A 150 -9.22 -63.62 2.27
N GLU A 151 -8.46 -63.20 3.27
CA GLU A 151 -7.05 -63.50 3.40
C GLU A 151 -6.83 -64.64 4.41
N LEU A 152 -6.17 -65.70 3.97
CA LEU A 152 -5.68 -66.76 4.84
C LEU A 152 -4.18 -66.60 5.05
N GLN A 153 -3.78 -66.47 6.31
CA GLN A 153 -2.38 -66.30 6.69
C GLN A 153 -1.82 -67.57 7.32
N CYS A 154 -0.48 -67.68 7.34
CA CYS A 154 0.26 -68.74 8.03
C CYS A 154 0.02 -70.17 7.51
N LEU A 155 -0.46 -70.34 6.28
CA LEU A 155 -0.56 -71.66 5.64
C LEU A 155 0.80 -72.08 5.05
N PRO A 156 1.35 -73.26 5.44
CA PRO A 156 2.59 -73.80 4.88
C PRO A 156 2.56 -73.85 3.34
N GLU A 157 3.69 -73.57 2.70
CA GLU A 157 3.81 -73.57 1.22
C GLU A 157 4.31 -74.92 0.71
N ASN A 158 3.61 -75.50 -0.26
CA ASN A 158 4.06 -76.68 -0.98
C ASN A 158 4.19 -76.39 -2.49
N LYS A 159 5.20 -76.96 -3.15
CA LYS A 159 5.47 -76.72 -4.59
C LYS A 159 4.33 -77.17 -5.51
N GLN A 160 3.54 -78.14 -5.09
CA GLN A 160 2.41 -78.70 -5.85
C GLN A 160 1.13 -78.67 -5.00
N GLU A 161 0.82 -77.51 -4.43
CA GLU A 161 -0.43 -77.32 -3.70
C GLU A 161 -1.60 -76.98 -4.62
N ASN A 162 -2.78 -77.48 -4.26
CA ASN A 162 -4.03 -77.01 -4.83
C ASN A 162 -4.75 -76.18 -3.77
N LEU A 163 -4.78 -74.85 -3.96
CA LEU A 163 -5.36 -73.95 -2.98
C LEU A 163 -6.87 -74.16 -2.80
N TYR A 164 -7.59 -74.59 -3.84
CA TYR A 164 -9.03 -74.86 -3.76
C TYR A 164 -9.34 -76.03 -2.84
N THR A 165 -8.54 -77.10 -2.87
CA THR A 165 -8.73 -78.26 -1.98
C THR A 165 -8.39 -77.92 -0.53
N VAL A 166 -7.40 -77.06 -0.30
CA VAL A 166 -7.03 -76.55 1.03
C VAL A 166 -8.17 -75.72 1.62
N VAL A 167 -8.71 -74.76 0.86
CA VAL A 167 -9.84 -73.92 1.31
C VAL A 167 -11.07 -74.76 1.64
N ARG A 168 -11.38 -75.78 0.82
CA ARG A 168 -12.49 -76.69 1.06
C ARG A 168 -12.32 -77.51 2.34
N HIS A 169 -11.11 -78.03 2.58
CA HIS A 169 -10.81 -78.74 3.83
C HIS A 169 -10.96 -77.82 5.04
N LEU A 170 -10.44 -76.60 4.96
CA LEU A 170 -10.57 -75.63 6.05
C LEU A 170 -12.03 -75.29 6.33
N GLY A 171 -12.83 -75.07 5.29
CA GLY A 171 -14.29 -74.88 5.42
C GLY A 171 -14.97 -76.06 6.11
N SER A 172 -14.67 -77.29 5.68
CA SER A 172 -15.23 -78.50 6.29
C SER A 172 -14.88 -78.66 7.77
N VAL A 173 -13.67 -78.25 8.18
CA VAL A 173 -13.24 -78.32 9.59
C VAL A 173 -14.07 -77.38 10.47
N VAL A 174 -14.39 -76.19 9.97
CA VAL A 174 -15.18 -75.20 10.72
C VAL A 174 -16.70 -75.34 10.51
N GLY A 175 -17.14 -76.39 9.82
CA GLY A 175 -18.56 -76.64 9.56
C GLY A 175 -19.19 -75.77 8.45
N CYS A 176 -18.39 -75.15 7.61
CA CYS A 176 -18.83 -74.37 6.45
C CYS A 176 -18.54 -75.12 5.14
N GLU A 177 -19.57 -75.67 4.49
CA GLU A 177 -19.41 -76.36 3.20
C GLU A 177 -19.19 -75.34 2.06
N ILE A 178 -17.98 -75.35 1.49
CA ILE A 178 -17.60 -74.46 0.37
C ILE A 178 -17.52 -75.28 -0.91
N LYS A 179 -18.24 -74.86 -1.96
CA LYS A 179 -18.19 -75.51 -3.28
C LYS A 179 -17.18 -74.82 -4.19
N ASP A 180 -16.73 -75.52 -5.23
CA ASP A 180 -15.81 -74.93 -6.21
C ASP A 180 -16.45 -73.78 -6.99
N SER A 181 -17.78 -73.80 -7.17
CA SER A 181 -18.54 -72.68 -7.75
C SER A 181 -18.50 -71.41 -6.92
N ASP A 182 -18.22 -71.53 -5.62
CA ASP A 182 -18.26 -70.42 -4.68
C ASP A 182 -16.94 -69.65 -4.67
N ILE A 183 -15.86 -70.23 -5.19
CA ILE A 183 -14.53 -69.63 -5.27
C ILE A 183 -14.30 -69.13 -6.69
N SER A 184 -14.29 -67.81 -6.87
CA SER A 184 -14.00 -67.18 -8.16
C SER A 184 -12.50 -67.15 -8.47
N HIS A 185 -11.68 -66.86 -7.45
CA HIS A 185 -10.23 -66.83 -7.61
C HIS A 185 -9.55 -67.19 -6.29
N CYS A 186 -8.43 -67.91 -6.36
CA CYS A 186 -7.63 -68.27 -5.20
C CYS A 186 -6.15 -68.28 -5.57
N THR A 187 -5.35 -67.44 -4.91
CA THR A 187 -3.93 -67.30 -5.22
C THR A 187 -3.11 -66.88 -4.00
N ARG A 188 -1.80 -67.16 -4.01
CA ARG A 188 -0.88 -66.61 -3.02
C ARG A 188 -0.45 -65.19 -3.39
N ILE A 189 -0.49 -64.29 -2.42
CA ILE A 189 0.02 -62.92 -2.58
C ILE A 189 1.56 -62.96 -2.59
N ALA A 190 2.17 -62.21 -3.51
CA ALA A 190 3.60 -61.97 -3.47
C ALA A 190 4.02 -61.28 -2.15
N LYS A 191 5.20 -61.64 -1.65
CA LYS A 191 5.77 -60.96 -0.48
C LYS A 191 6.29 -59.59 -0.91
N LEU A 192 6.03 -58.56 -0.10
CA LEU A 192 6.73 -57.28 -0.24
C LEU A 192 8.23 -57.45 0.10
N ASN A 193 8.53 -58.17 1.18
CA ASN A 193 9.89 -58.49 1.61
C ASN A 193 10.20 -59.98 1.39
N THR A 194 10.97 -60.29 0.34
CA THR A 194 11.32 -61.68 -0.04
C THR A 194 12.19 -62.40 0.99
N SER A 195 12.92 -61.67 1.83
CA SER A 195 13.78 -62.22 2.88
C SER A 195 13.03 -62.78 4.10
N ASN A 196 11.72 -62.54 4.21
CA ASN A 196 10.93 -63.01 5.35
C ASN A 196 10.63 -64.51 5.24
N ALA A 197 10.93 -65.27 6.31
CA ALA A 197 10.66 -66.69 6.42
C ALA A 197 9.16 -67.04 6.53
N ARG A 198 8.29 -66.08 6.88
CA ARG A 198 6.84 -66.30 7.00
C ARG A 198 6.23 -66.75 5.65
N PRO A 199 5.38 -67.78 5.60
CA PRO A 199 4.67 -68.17 4.37
C PRO A 199 3.85 -67.03 3.76
N ARG A 200 3.71 -67.03 2.42
CA ARG A 200 2.84 -66.11 1.67
C ARG A 200 1.38 -66.30 2.05
N SER A 201 0.65 -65.21 2.28
CA SER A 201 -0.80 -65.25 2.46
C SER A 201 -1.50 -65.72 1.19
N ILE A 202 -2.65 -66.36 1.36
CA ILE A 202 -3.56 -66.72 0.27
C ILE A 202 -4.72 -65.73 0.26
N VAL A 203 -5.05 -65.18 -0.90
CA VAL A 203 -6.29 -64.40 -1.10
C VAL A 203 -7.26 -65.24 -1.88
N ILE A 204 -8.45 -65.36 -1.31
CA ILE A 204 -9.59 -66.04 -1.89
C ILE A 204 -10.60 -64.96 -2.24
N GLN A 205 -11.07 -64.94 -3.48
CA GLN A 205 -12.22 -64.16 -3.92
C GLN A 205 -13.40 -65.09 -4.06
N PHE A 206 -14.42 -64.88 -3.24
CA PHE A 206 -15.67 -65.64 -3.31
C PHE A 206 -16.63 -65.03 -4.36
N ALA A 207 -17.55 -65.86 -4.85
CA ALA A 207 -18.63 -65.42 -5.74
C ALA A 207 -19.59 -64.43 -5.05
N SER A 208 -19.69 -64.49 -3.71
CA SER A 208 -20.57 -63.63 -2.91
C SER A 208 -19.99 -63.35 -1.53
N ALA A 209 -20.16 -62.12 -1.05
CA ALA A 209 -19.83 -61.70 0.32
C ALA A 209 -20.51 -62.56 1.39
N ARG A 210 -21.71 -63.11 1.09
CA ARG A 210 -22.45 -63.96 2.02
C ARG A 210 -21.67 -65.22 2.41
N ILE A 211 -20.95 -65.82 1.45
CA ILE A 211 -20.19 -67.05 1.67
C ILE A 211 -18.94 -66.73 2.51
N ARG A 212 -18.27 -65.62 2.20
CA ARG A 212 -17.16 -65.09 3.00
C ARG A 212 -17.61 -64.87 4.46
N ASP A 213 -18.75 -64.20 4.65
CA ASP A 213 -19.26 -63.85 5.98
C ASP A 213 -19.71 -65.07 6.76
N GLN A 214 -20.33 -66.05 6.08
CA GLN A 214 -20.67 -67.33 6.67
C GLN A 214 -19.42 -68.08 7.13
N LEU A 215 -18.38 -68.15 6.30
CA LEU A 215 -17.12 -68.79 6.69
C LEU A 215 -16.50 -68.07 7.89
N MET A 216 -16.48 -66.73 7.90
CA MET A 216 -15.98 -65.96 9.04
C MET A 216 -16.78 -66.19 10.31
N ALA A 217 -18.11 -66.24 10.22
CA ALA A 217 -18.97 -66.57 11.36
C ALA A 217 -18.69 -67.99 11.89
N SER A 218 -18.58 -68.98 11.01
CA SER A 218 -18.24 -70.36 11.38
C SER A 218 -16.86 -70.46 12.04
N VAL A 219 -15.86 -69.69 11.58
CA VAL A 219 -14.56 -69.63 12.27
C VAL A 219 -14.69 -69.05 13.67
N ILE A 220 -15.45 -67.97 13.84
CA ILE A 220 -15.66 -67.33 15.16
C ILE A 220 -16.40 -68.28 16.12
N GLU A 221 -17.35 -69.07 15.64
CA GLU A 221 -18.06 -70.06 16.45
C GLU A 221 -17.21 -71.30 16.80
N TYR A 222 -16.26 -71.66 15.93
CA TYR A 222 -15.36 -72.79 16.13
C TYR A 222 -14.26 -72.51 17.17
N THR A 223 -13.84 -71.25 17.31
CA THR A 223 -12.83 -70.78 18.28
C THR A 223 -13.40 -70.52 19.66
#